data_AF-A0A1I2NQY0-F1
#
_entry.id   AF-A0A1I2NQY0-F1
#
_cell.length_a   1.000
_cell.length_b   1.000
_cell.length_c   1.000
_cell.angle_alpha   90.00
_cell.angle_beta   90.00
_cell.angle_gamma   90.00
#
_symmetry.space_group_name_H-M   'P 1'
#
loop_
_entity.id
_entity.type
_entity.pdbx_description
1 polymer ?
#
loop_
_entity_poly.entity_id
_entity_poly.type
_entity_poly.pdbx_seq_one_letter_code
_entity_poly.pdbx_strand_id
1 'polypeptide(L)' 'MEKVAIAESLVVELEAELAKLEQLGALIAAAHLDAAINALCREFNIERNRSEPD' A
#
# COMPACT_ATOMS: atom_id res chain seq x y z
N MET A 1 14.85 11.32 8.30
CA MET A 1 13.62 11.69 9.03
C MET A 1 12.50 12.09 8.07
N GLU A 2 12.67 13.11 7.22
CA GLU A 2 11.62 13.55 6.28
C GLU A 2 11.14 12.47 5.27
N LYS A 3 12.07 11.72 4.66
CA LYS A 3 11.73 10.67 3.68
C LYS A 3 10.86 9.54 4.25
N VAL A 4 11.03 9.22 5.54
CA VAL A 4 10.23 8.18 6.21
C VAL A 4 8.79 8.65 6.39
N ALA A 5 8.59 9.88 6.86
CA ALA A 5 7.25 10.46 7.01
C ALA A 5 6.51 10.60 5.67
N ILE A 6 7.24 10.92 4.59
CA ILE A 6 6.71 10.92 3.23
C ILE A 6 6.31 9.50 2.81
N ALA A 7 7.17 8.51 3.06
CA ALA A 7 6.87 7.11 2.73
C ALA A 7 5.66 6.58 3.49
N GLU A 8 5.52 6.88 4.79
CA GLU A 8 4.35 6.51 5.59
C GLU A 8 3.06 7.15 5.05
N SER A 9 3.09 8.44 4.73
CA SER A 9 1.94 9.14 4.15
C SER A 9 1.55 8.55 2.80
N LEU A 10 2.54 8.26 1.95
CA LEU A 10 2.33 7.65 0.65
C LEU A 10 1.75 6.23 0.77
N VAL A 11 2.20 5.41 1.73
CA VAL A 11 1.63 4.08 1.97
C VAL A 11 0.13 4.17 2.24
N VAL A 12 -0.31 5.08 3.12
CA VAL A 12 -1.74 5.27 3.45
C VAL A 12 -2.56 5.65 2.21
N GLU A 13 -2.05 6.58 1.39
CA GLU A 13 -2.72 6.98 0.15
C GLU A 13 -2.83 5.82 -0.85
N LEU A 14 -1.75 5.05 -1.04
CA LEU A 14 -1.73 3.92 -1.96
C LEU A 14 -2.62 2.77 -1.48
N GLU A 15 -2.76 2.54 -0.18
CA GLU A 15 -3.69 1.55 0.37
C GLU A 15 -5.16 1.94 0.12
N ALA A 16 -5.49 3.22 0.19
CA ALA A 16 -6.82 3.70 -0.16
C ALA A 16 -7.13 3.50 -1.66
N GLU A 17 -6.14 3.71 -2.55
CA GLU A 17 -6.29 3.43 -3.98
C GLU A 17 -6.36 1.93 -4.27
N LEU A 18 -5.61 1.10 -3.56
CA LEU A 18 -5.69 -0.36 -3.66
C LEU A 18 -7.11 -0.85 -3.40
N ALA A 19 -7.75 -0.39 -2.33
CA ALA A 19 -9.13 -0.75 -2.02
C ALA A 19 -10.11 -0.33 -3.13
N LYS A 20 -9.91 0.83 -3.78
CA LYS A 20 -10.73 1.26 -4.92
C LYS A 20 -10.53 0.35 -6.14
N LEU A 21 -9.29 -0.03 -6.44
CA LEU A 21 -8.99 -0.95 -7.54
C LEU A 21 -9.61 -2.34 -7.33
N GLU A 22 -9.58 -2.85 -6.09
CA GLU A 22 -10.23 -4.10 -5.72
C GLU A 22 -11.75 -4.03 -5.89
N GLN A 23 -12.38 -2.95 -5.43
CA GLN A 23 -13.83 -2.74 -5.59
C GLN A 23 -14.26 -2.63 -7.05
N LEU A 24 -13.41 -2.08 -7.92
CA LEU A 24 -13.66 -1.99 -9.36
C LEU A 24 -13.40 -3.31 -10.12
N GLY A 25 -12.86 -4.34 -9.45
CA GLY A 25 -12.46 -5.58 -10.10
C GLY A 25 -11.20 -5.44 -10.97
N ALA A 26 -10.43 -4.36 -10.80
CA ALA A 26 -9.18 -4.11 -11.51
C ALA A 26 -8.01 -4.90 -10.89
N LEU A 27 -8.19 -6.22 -10.75
CA LEU A 27 -7.35 -7.08 -9.90
C LEU A 27 -5.86 -7.11 -10.30
N ILE A 28 -5.54 -6.99 -11.59
CA ILE A 28 -4.16 -6.92 -12.06
C ILE A 28 -3.48 -5.63 -11.58
N ALA A 29 -4.17 -4.49 -11.71
CA ALA A 29 -3.67 -3.21 -11.24
C ALA A 29 -3.53 -3.20 -9.71
N ALA A 30 -4.52 -3.76 -9.00
CA ALA A 30 -4.47 -3.95 -7.55
C ALA A 30 -3.25 -4.78 -7.13
N ALA A 31 -2.98 -5.91 -7.78
CA ALA A 31 -1.83 -6.76 -7.47
C ALA A 31 -0.47 -6.05 -7.67
N HIS A 32 -0.34 -5.26 -8.73
CA HIS A 32 0.87 -4.47 -8.96
C HIS A 32 1.05 -3.34 -7.92
N LEU A 33 -0.04 -2.65 -7.57
CA LEU A 33 -0.02 -1.62 -6.55
C LEU A 33 0.31 -2.21 -5.17
N ASP A 34 -0.27 -3.36 -4.84
CA ASP A 34 0.01 -4.08 -3.60
C ASP A 34 1.49 -4.50 -3.48
N ALA A 35 2.09 -4.98 -4.58
CA ALA A 35 3.51 -5.29 -4.64
C ALA A 35 4.38 -4.03 -4.47
N ALA A 36 3.99 -2.90 -5.06
CA ALA A 36 4.70 -1.62 -4.91
C ALA A 36 4.65 -1.10 -3.47
N ILE A 37 3.49 -1.17 -2.81
CA ILE A 37 3.34 -0.84 -1.38
C ILE A 37 4.25 -1.73 -0.54
N ASN A 38 4.26 -3.05 -0.78
CA ASN A 38 5.11 -3.99 -0.05
C ASN A 38 6.60 -3.69 -0.22
N ALA A 39 7.04 -3.29 -1.42
CA ALA A 39 8.42 -2.88 -1.67
C ALA A 39 8.78 -1.60 -0.91
N LEU A 40 7.89 -0.60 -0.93
CA LEU A 40 8.08 0.66 -0.21
C LEU A 40 8.15 0.45 1.31
N CYS A 41 7.24 -0.34 1.87
CA CYS A 41 7.24 -0.68 3.29
C CYS A 41 8.55 -1.35 3.72
N ARG A 42 9.07 -2.29 2.90
CA ARG A 42 10.35 -2.96 3.17
C ARG A 42 11.53 -2.00 3.12
N GLU A 43 11.56 -1.09 2.16
CA GLU A 43 12.64 -0.13 2.01
C GLU A 43 12.74 0.84 3.20
N PHE A 44 11.59 1.27 3.73
CA PHE A 44 11.52 2.24 4.82
C PHE A 44 11.25 1.62 6.20
N ASN A 45 11.20 0.29 6.30
CA ASN A 45 10.87 -0.46 7.52
C ASN A 45 9.54 -0.01 8.15
N ILE A 46 8.51 0.17 7.33
CA ILE A 46 7.15 0.55 7.73
C ILE A 46 6.35 -0.73 7.99
N GLU A 47 5.75 -0.84 9.17
CA GLU A 47 4.82 -1.93 9.47
C GLU A 47 3.50 -1.73 8.72
N ARG A 48 3.12 -2.74 7.93
CA ARG A 48 1.86 -2.73 7.19
C ARG A 48 0.79 -3.43 8.01
N ASN A 49 -0.20 -2.68 8.46
CA ASN A 49 -1.31 -3.23 9.23
C ASN A 49 -2.39 -3.74 8.27
N ARG A 50 -2.13 -4.87 7.60
CA ARG A 50 -3.19 -5.58 6.89
C ARG A 50 -4.08 -6.22 7.95
N SER A 51 -5.19 -5.55 8.27
CA SER A 51 -6.32 -6.25 8.88
C SER A 51 -6.70 -7.37 7.90
N GLU A 52 -6.38 -8.62 8.24
CA GLU A 52 -6.88 -9.77 7.49
C GLU A 52 -8.41 -9.66 7.45
N PRO A 53 -9.05 -9.69 6.27
CA PRO A 53 -10.49 -9.87 6.22
C PRO A 53 -10.80 -11.29 6.72
N ASP A 54 -11.56 -11.39 7.80
CA ASP A 54 -12.21 -12.63 8.30
C ASP A 54 -12.98 -13.38 7.19
#